data_AF-A0A392QHI2-F1
#
_entry.id   AF-A0A392QHI2-F1
#
_cell.length_a   1.000
_cell.length_b   1.000
_cell.length_c   1.000
_cell.angle_alpha   90.00
_cell.angle_beta   90.00
_cell.angle_gamma   90.00
#
_symmetry.space_group_name_H-M   'P 1'
#
loop_
_entity.id
_entity.type
_entity.pdbx_description
1 polymer ?
#
loop_
_entity_poly.entity_id
_entity_poly.type
_entity_poly.pdbx_seq_one_letter_code
_entity_poly.pdbx_strand_id
1 'polypeptide(L)'
;MGSTPLSVVAVKAKLSLIWKDLSKWGIISLGKGFFEFTFSTLEDVRRVRSIPLWNLNPGMLKLFAWSKDFNPKMQHNTSVQVWVKFFGLSQEYWQKNILFTIASSLGTPICIDSVTARPMHERTFGQFARVLVDMDMSQPLRYK
;
A
#
# COMPACT_ATOMS: atom_id res chain seq x y z
N MET A 1 7.34 -19.98 -9.11
CA MET A 1 5.98 -20.17 -8.55
C MET A 1 5.21 -18.89 -8.77
N GLY A 2 4.35 -18.85 -9.80
CA GLY A 2 3.57 -17.66 -10.14
C GLY A 2 2.31 -17.62 -9.29
N SER A 3 2.19 -16.63 -8.41
CA SER A 3 0.96 -16.36 -7.69
C SER A 3 -0.18 -16.20 -8.70
N THR A 4 -1.25 -16.98 -8.56
CA THR A 4 -2.45 -16.84 -9.38
C THR A 4 -2.92 -15.38 -9.28
N PRO A 5 -3.11 -14.66 -10.41
CA PRO A 5 -3.56 -13.27 -10.34
C PRO A 5 -4.91 -13.22 -9.61
N LEU A 6 -5.03 -12.33 -8.62
CA LEU A 6 -6.26 -12.16 -7.85
C LEU A 6 -7.42 -11.88 -8.81
N SER A 7 -8.45 -12.72 -8.75
CA SER A 7 -9.63 -12.54 -9.61
C SER A 7 -10.38 -11.26 -9.20
N VAL A 8 -11.07 -10.63 -10.15
CA VAL A 8 -11.91 -9.44 -9.88
C VAL A 8 -12.93 -9.72 -8.77
N VAL A 9 -13.44 -10.95 -8.69
CA VAL A 9 -14.38 -11.39 -7.66
C VAL A 9 -13.71 -11.39 -6.28
N ALA A 10 -12.49 -11.94 -6.18
CA ALA A 10 -11.73 -11.95 -4.92
C ALA A 10 -11.34 -10.54 -4.47
N VAL A 11 -10.91 -9.69 -5.41
CA VAL A 11 -10.60 -8.27 -5.12
C VAL A 11 -11.84 -7.53 -4.65
N LYS A 12 -12.98 -7.70 -5.33
CA LYS A 12 -14.25 -7.09 -4.94
C LYS A 12 -14.66 -7.50 -3.53
N ALA A 13 -14.65 -8.80 -3.22
CA ALA A 13 -15.03 -9.32 -1.92
C ALA A 13 -14.19 -8.73 -0.78
N LYS A 14 -12.87 -8.65 -0.98
CA LYS A 14 -11.94 -8.07 0.01
C LYS A 14 -12.15 -6.57 0.19
N LEU A 15 -12.29 -5.82 -0.92
CA LEU A 15 -12.52 -4.39 -0.85
C LEU A 15 -13.89 -4.05 -0.27
N SER A 16 -14.93 -4.87 -0.45
CA SER A 16 -16.23 -4.66 0.19
C SER A 16 -16.15 -4.68 1.73
N LEU A 17 -15.21 -5.43 2.31
CA LEU A 17 -14.97 -5.41 3.77
C LEU A 17 -14.25 -4.12 4.23
N ILE A 18 -13.42 -3.54 3.36
CA ILE A 18 -12.60 -2.38 3.63
C ILE A 18 -13.39 -1.08 3.36
N TRP A 19 -14.19 -1.06 2.31
CA TRP A 19 -14.97 0.06 1.78
C TRP A 19 -16.45 -0.05 2.16
N LYS A 20 -16.72 -0.52 3.38
CA LYS A 20 -18.08 -0.74 3.90
C LYS A 20 -18.92 0.54 4.02
N ASP A 21 -18.26 1.68 4.19
CA ASP A 21 -18.90 2.99 4.41
C ASP A 21 -18.94 3.86 3.14
N LEU A 22 -18.67 3.28 1.97
CA LEU A 22 -18.78 3.98 0.69
C LEU A 22 -20.18 3.81 0.09
N SER A 23 -20.58 4.74 -0.77
CA SER A 23 -21.78 4.58 -1.59
C SER A 23 -21.58 3.48 -2.64
N LYS A 24 -22.57 3.28 -3.52
CA LYS A 24 -22.48 2.29 -4.61
C LYS A 24 -21.20 2.50 -5.45
N TRP A 25 -20.46 1.41 -5.64
CA TRP A 25 -19.25 1.38 -6.46
C TRP A 25 -19.17 0.11 -7.31
N GLY A 26 -18.43 0.19 -8.41
CA GLY A 26 -18.20 -0.89 -9.37
C GLY A 26 -16.71 -1.18 -9.54
N ILE A 27 -16.40 -2.39 -10.02
CA ILE A 27 -15.05 -2.83 -10.36
C ILE A 27 -15.07 -3.62 -11.67
N ILE A 28 -14.15 -3.31 -12.58
CA ILE A 28 -13.94 -4.02 -13.84
C ILE A 28 -12.46 -4.42 -13.93
N SER A 29 -12.18 -5.65 -14.39
CA SER A 29 -10.80 -6.09 -14.65
C SER A 29 -10.36 -5.61 -16.04
N LEU A 30 -9.23 -4.90 -16.10
CA LEU A 30 -8.62 -4.44 -17.35
C LEU A 30 -7.55 -5.40 -17.88
N GLY A 31 -7.29 -6.49 -17.15
CA GLY A 31 -6.22 -7.45 -17.46
C GLY A 31 -4.87 -7.06 -16.87
N LYS A 32 -3.93 -8.01 -16.85
CA LYS A 32 -2.58 -7.86 -16.24
C LYS A 32 -2.57 -7.36 -14.78
N GLY A 33 -3.64 -7.63 -14.03
CA GLY A 33 -3.75 -7.19 -12.63
C GLY A 33 -4.20 -5.74 -12.43
N PHE A 34 -4.64 -5.06 -13.50
CA PHE A 34 -5.24 -3.73 -13.40
C PHE A 34 -6.76 -3.80 -13.28
N PHE A 35 -7.31 -2.86 -12.50
CA PHE A 35 -8.74 -2.75 -12.23
C PHE A 35 -9.19 -1.30 -12.38
N GLU A 36 -10.37 -1.11 -12.96
CA GLU A 36 -11.07 0.17 -12.98
C GLU A 36 -12.13 0.18 -11.89
N PHE A 37 -12.21 1.28 -11.15
CA PHE A 37 -13.19 1.50 -10.10
C PHE A 37 -14.09 2.68 -10.45
N THR A 38 -15.40 2.48 -10.37
CA THR A 38 -16.40 3.52 -10.58
C THR A 38 -17.14 3.78 -9.27
N PHE A 39 -17.31 5.04 -8.89
CA PHE A 39 -17.96 5.45 -7.65
C PHE A 39 -19.13 6.36 -7.97
N SER A 40 -20.22 6.25 -7.20
CA SER A 40 -21.38 7.13 -7.37
C SER A 40 -21.17 8.54 -6.84
N THR A 41 -20.17 8.78 -5.98
CA THR A 41 -19.91 10.10 -5.39
C THR A 41 -18.44 10.51 -5.53
N LEU A 42 -18.20 11.81 -5.69
CA LEU A 42 -16.86 12.38 -5.69
C LEU A 42 -16.17 12.28 -4.32
N GLU A 43 -16.95 12.29 -3.24
CA GLU A 43 -16.41 12.13 -1.89
C GLU A 43 -15.78 10.75 -1.69
N ASP A 44 -16.43 9.69 -2.16
CA ASP A 44 -15.89 8.33 -2.11
C ASP A 44 -14.59 8.23 -2.93
N VAL A 45 -14.52 8.85 -4.11
CA VAL A 45 -13.29 8.91 -4.91
C VAL A 45 -12.16 9.58 -4.11
N ARG A 46 -12.44 10.71 -3.45
CA ARG A 46 -11.44 11.44 -2.65
C ARG A 46 -10.97 10.61 -1.45
N ARG A 47 -11.90 9.96 -0.75
CA ARG A 47 -11.63 9.10 0.40
C ARG A 47 -10.81 7.87 0.02
N VAL A 48 -11.13 7.25 -1.11
CA VAL A 48 -10.40 6.08 -1.60
C VAL A 48 -9.00 6.46 -2.09
N ARG A 49 -8.88 7.62 -2.75
CA ARG A 49 -7.62 8.11 -3.32
C ARG A 49 -6.67 8.74 -2.30
N SER A 50 -7.17 9.17 -1.13
CA SER A 50 -6.30 9.67 -0.06
C SER A 50 -5.37 8.58 0.49
N ILE A 51 -5.73 7.31 0.28
CA ILE A 51 -4.91 6.15 0.61
C ILE A 51 -4.31 5.60 -0.69
N PRO A 52 -2.99 5.78 -0.91
CA PRO A 52 -2.35 5.37 -2.16
C PRO A 52 -2.29 3.85 -2.34
N LEU A 53 -2.40 3.11 -1.23
CA LEU A 53 -2.09 1.70 -1.16
C LEU A 53 -3.02 0.98 -0.19
N TRP A 54 -3.75 -0.02 -0.71
CA TRP A 54 -4.71 -0.80 0.06
C TRP A 54 -4.20 -2.22 0.26
N ASN A 55 -4.23 -2.69 1.51
CA ASN A 55 -3.82 -4.06 1.83
C ASN A 55 -4.97 -5.03 1.55
N LEU A 56 -4.74 -6.02 0.69
CA LEU A 56 -5.73 -7.04 0.33
C LEU A 56 -5.49 -8.39 1.02
N ASN A 57 -4.34 -8.63 1.65
CA ASN A 57 -3.91 -9.86 2.34
C ASN A 57 -4.50 -11.21 1.81
N PRO A 58 -3.76 -12.00 1.00
CA PRO A 58 -2.48 -11.66 0.40
C PRO A 58 -2.64 -10.63 -0.72
N GLY A 59 -1.57 -9.87 -0.96
CA GLY A 59 -1.49 -8.89 -2.05
C GLY A 59 -1.89 -7.47 -1.62
N MET A 60 -1.64 -6.52 -2.52
CA MET A 60 -1.88 -5.10 -2.30
C MET A 60 -2.38 -4.45 -3.58
N LEU A 61 -3.19 -3.40 -3.41
CA LEU A 61 -3.75 -2.63 -4.50
C LEU A 61 -3.20 -1.21 -4.45
N LYS A 62 -2.47 -0.83 -5.49
CA LYS A 62 -2.01 0.54 -5.70
C LYS A 62 -3.04 1.31 -6.49
N LEU A 63 -3.46 2.45 -5.96
CA LEU A 63 -4.39 3.34 -6.64
C LEU A 63 -3.63 4.53 -7.23
N PHE A 64 -4.04 4.93 -8.43
CA PHE A 64 -3.51 6.09 -9.11
C PHE A 64 -4.65 6.85 -9.80
N ALA A 65 -4.38 8.08 -10.22
CA ALA A 65 -5.33 8.87 -10.97
C ALA A 65 -5.75 8.15 -12.25
N TRP A 66 -7.04 8.11 -12.56
CA TRP A 66 -7.45 7.66 -13.89
C TRP A 66 -6.81 8.54 -14.96
N SER A 67 -6.25 7.91 -15.98
CA SER A 67 -5.68 8.58 -17.15
C SER A 67 -6.50 8.23 -18.37
N LYS A 68 -6.77 9.22 -19.22
CA LYS A 68 -7.40 8.99 -20.51
C LYS A 68 -6.49 8.05 -21.33
N ASP A 69 -7.09 7.10 -22.03
CA ASP A 69 -6.38 6.11 -22.86
C ASP A 69 -5.44 5.19 -22.07
N PHE A 70 -5.79 4.89 -20.80
CA PHE A 70 -5.03 3.98 -19.95
C PHE A 70 -4.78 2.62 -20.63
N ASN A 71 -3.50 2.29 -20.81
CA ASN A 71 -3.07 1.04 -21.42
C ASN A 71 -2.29 0.19 -20.40
N PRO A 72 -2.84 -0.94 -19.91
CA PRO A 72 -2.16 -1.79 -18.94
C PRO A 72 -0.88 -2.44 -19.50
N LYS A 73 -0.70 -2.46 -20.83
CA LYS A 73 0.52 -2.99 -21.46
C LYS A 73 1.69 -2.01 -21.41
N MET A 74 1.42 -0.71 -21.30
CA MET A 74 2.43 0.35 -21.21
C MET A 74 2.83 0.67 -19.78
N GLN A 75 2.12 0.11 -18.79
CA GLN A 75 2.49 0.26 -17.39
C GLN A 75 3.68 -0.62 -17.07
N HIS A 76 4.84 0.00 -16.90
CA HIS A 76 6.01 -0.65 -16.32
C HIS A 76 5.83 -0.66 -14.80
N ASN A 77 5.80 -1.84 -14.21
CA ASN A 77 5.70 -2.00 -12.77
C ASN A 77 7.09 -1.72 -12.16
N THR A 78 7.50 -0.45 -12.10
CA THR A 78 8.79 -0.03 -11.54
C THR A 78 8.79 0.04 -10.02
N SER A 79 7.66 -0.24 -9.39
CA SER A 79 7.50 -0.20 -7.94
C SER A 79 7.88 -1.53 -7.30
N VAL A 80 8.72 -1.50 -6.26
CA VAL A 80 9.06 -2.68 -5.46
C VAL A 80 8.84 -2.45 -3.99
N GLN A 81 8.43 -3.51 -3.32
CA GLN A 81 8.17 -3.49 -1.89
C GLN A 81 9.39 -4.01 -1.15
N VAL A 82 9.97 -3.17 -0.29
CA VAL A 82 11.15 -3.50 0.50
C VAL A 82 10.88 -3.30 1.98
N TRP A 83 11.44 -4.18 2.81
CA TRP A 83 11.46 -3.99 4.24
C TRP A 83 12.63 -3.10 4.63
N VAL A 84 12.33 -1.86 5.01
CA VAL A 84 13.32 -0.93 5.56
C VAL A 84 13.47 -1.19 7.05
N LYS A 85 14.73 -1.31 7.52
CA LYS A 85 15.09 -1.46 8.93
C LYS A 85 15.63 -0.13 9.47
N PHE A 86 15.06 0.36 10.56
CA PHE A 86 15.53 1.53 11.29
C PHE A 86 16.26 1.08 12.55
N PHE A 87 17.59 1.19 12.54
CA PHE A 87 18.45 0.83 13.68
C PHE A 87 18.67 2.02 14.60
N GLY A 88 18.88 1.78 15.90
CA GLY A 88 19.23 2.81 16.88
C GLY A 88 18.12 3.81 17.21
N LEU A 89 16.89 3.59 16.71
CA LEU A 89 15.74 4.44 17.00
C LEU A 89 15.19 4.10 18.40
N SER A 90 15.11 5.08 19.29
CA SER A 90 14.52 4.88 20.63
C SER A 90 13.08 4.38 20.57
N GLN A 91 12.67 3.59 21.56
CA GLN A 91 11.38 2.89 21.51
C GLN A 91 10.17 3.82 21.48
N GLU A 92 10.27 5.03 22.04
CA GLU A 92 9.23 6.07 21.99
C GLU A 92 8.87 6.49 20.56
N TYR A 93 9.80 6.34 19.62
CA TYR A 93 9.59 6.69 18.20
C TYR A 93 9.06 5.53 17.36
N TRP A 94 8.84 4.34 17.93
CA TRP A 94 8.30 3.19 17.20
C TRP A 94 6.77 3.26 17.04
N GLN A 95 6.20 4.44 17.18
CA GLN A 95 4.80 4.68 16.86
C GLN A 95 4.61 4.68 15.34
N LYS A 96 3.52 4.07 14.88
CA LYS A 96 3.25 3.87 13.45
C LYS A 96 3.32 5.17 12.65
N ASN A 97 2.75 6.25 13.18
CA ASN A 97 2.78 7.58 12.57
C ASN A 97 4.22 8.10 12.39
N ILE A 98 5.07 8.00 13.42
CA ILE A 98 6.46 8.47 13.37
C ILE A 98 7.27 7.65 12.36
N LEU A 99 7.17 6.32 12.44
CA LEU A 99 7.83 5.42 11.50
C LEU A 99 7.39 5.66 10.04
N PHE A 100 6.10 5.91 9.82
CA PHE A 100 5.56 6.22 8.50
C PHE A 100 6.06 7.58 8.01
N THR A 101 6.14 8.58 8.88
CA THR A 101 6.70 9.89 8.53
C THR A 101 8.16 9.75 8.06
N ILE A 102 8.99 9.00 8.79
CA ILE A 102 10.39 8.76 8.39
C ILE A 102 10.45 7.98 7.08
N ALA A 103 9.72 6.87 6.98
CA ALA A 103 9.72 6.02 5.80
C ALA A 103 9.14 6.70 4.54
N SER A 104 8.31 7.73 4.69
CA SER A 104 7.77 8.51 3.57
C SER A 104 8.83 9.25 2.75
N SER A 105 10.01 9.51 3.35
CA SER A 105 11.17 10.06 2.65
C SER A 105 11.83 9.07 1.67
N LEU A 106 11.62 7.76 1.87
CA LEU A 106 12.19 6.69 1.05
C LEU A 106 11.23 6.20 -0.05
N GLY A 107 9.92 6.29 0.20
CA GLY A 107 8.88 5.78 -0.68
C GLY A 107 7.51 5.85 -0.01
N THR A 108 6.56 5.04 -0.45
CA THR A 108 5.23 5.00 0.18
C THR A 108 5.21 3.96 1.30
N PRO A 109 5.16 4.34 2.59
CA PRO A 109 5.07 3.39 3.70
C PRO A 109 3.75 2.63 3.67
N ILE A 110 3.81 1.33 3.93
CA ILE A 110 2.70 0.39 3.78
C ILE A 110 2.20 -0.07 5.14
N CYS A 111 3.08 -0.74 5.88
CA CYS A 111 2.78 -1.38 7.16
C CYS A 111 4.06 -1.55 7.96
N ILE A 112 3.89 -1.79 9.25
CA ILE A 112 4.96 -2.26 10.15
C ILE A 112 4.80 -3.75 10.38
N ASP A 113 5.89 -4.44 10.68
CA ASP A 113 5.80 -5.86 11.05
C ASP A 113 5.16 -6.05 12.43
N SER A 114 4.72 -7.27 12.72
CA SER A 114 4.01 -7.59 13.96
C SER A 114 4.86 -7.33 15.21
N VAL A 115 6.19 -7.42 15.10
CA VAL A 115 7.14 -7.16 16.19
C VAL A 115 7.21 -5.68 16.50
N THR A 116 7.37 -4.84 15.46
CA THR A 116 7.39 -3.37 15.60
C THR A 116 6.03 -2.85 16.09
N ALA A 117 4.93 -3.47 15.68
CA ALA A 117 3.57 -3.10 16.08
C ALA A 117 3.25 -3.35 17.56
N ARG A 118 4.04 -4.16 18.28
CA ARG A 118 3.74 -4.47 19.69
C ARG A 118 3.83 -3.23 20.57
N PRO A 119 2.96 -3.11 21.59
CA PRO A 119 3.11 -2.12 22.64
C PRO A 119 4.49 -2.18 23.28
N MET A 120 4.99 -1.03 23.74
CA MET A 120 6.33 -0.91 24.32
C MET A 120 6.57 -1.92 25.45
N HIS A 121 5.58 -2.16 26.30
CA HIS A 121 5.67 -3.09 27.44
C HIS A 121 5.60 -4.58 27.05
N GLU A 122 5.11 -4.92 25.86
CA GLU A 122 5.03 -6.31 25.35
C GLU A 122 6.15 -6.64 24.34
N ARG A 123 6.95 -5.63 23.99
CA ARG A 123 7.95 -5.76 22.94
C ARG A 123 9.21 -6.41 23.49
N THR A 124 9.47 -7.63 23.04
CA THR A 124 10.65 -8.43 23.44
C THR A 124 11.86 -8.24 22.49
N PHE A 125 11.71 -7.43 21.44
CA PHE A 125 12.73 -7.19 20.42
C PHE A 125 12.92 -5.69 20.17
N GLY A 126 14.14 -5.19 20.37
CA GLY A 126 14.47 -3.75 20.35
C GLY A 126 15.62 -3.34 19.43
N GLN A 127 16.13 -4.22 18.56
CA GLN A 127 17.31 -3.92 17.75
C GLN A 127 17.02 -2.98 16.56
N PHE A 128 15.84 -3.10 15.97
CA PHE A 128 15.39 -2.24 14.88
C PHE A 128 13.86 -2.24 14.76
N ALA A 129 13.32 -1.13 14.28
CA ALA A 129 11.95 -1.07 13.77
C ALA A 129 11.93 -1.44 12.28
N ARG A 130 10.84 -2.03 11.80
CA ARG A 130 10.67 -2.37 10.38
C ARG A 130 9.39 -1.79 9.79
N VAL A 131 9.55 -1.17 8.63
CA VAL A 131 8.45 -0.66 7.81
C VAL A 131 8.58 -1.26 6.41
N LEU A 132 7.48 -1.80 5.88
CA LEU A 132 7.38 -2.17 4.49
C LEU A 132 7.12 -0.90 3.69
N VAL A 133 7.95 -0.62 2.69
CA VAL A 133 7.88 0.59 1.87
C VAL A 133 7.80 0.19 0.40
N ASP A 134 6.87 0.78 -0.32
CA ASP A 134 6.78 0.71 -1.78
C ASP A 134 7.70 1.78 -2.38
N MET A 135 8.81 1.36 -2.98
CA MET A 135 9.81 2.23 -3.60
C MET A 135 9.66 2.20 -5.11
N ASP A 136 9.63 3.39 -5.73
CA ASP A 136 9.65 3.52 -7.18
C ASP A 136 11.09 3.46 -7.70
N MET A 137 11.43 2.38 -8.40
CA MET A 137 12.75 2.18 -8.99
C MET A 137 12.96 2.97 -10.30
N SER A 138 11.96 3.74 -10.75
CA SER A 138 12.15 4.68 -11.87
C SER A 138 13.01 5.89 -11.47
N GLN A 139 13.12 6.16 -10.16
CA GLN A 139 13.92 7.26 -9.64
C GLN A 139 15.25 6.73 -9.09
N PRO A 140 16.39 7.38 -9.42
CA PRO A 140 17.67 7.00 -8.83
C PRO A 140 17.63 7.21 -7.31
N LEU A 141 18.15 6.22 -6.57
CA LEU A 141 18.31 6.32 -5.12
C LEU A 141 19.18 7.54 -4.80
N ARG A 142 18.57 8.57 -4.22
CA ARG A 142 19.30 9.77 -3.80
C ARG A 142 20.13 9.44 -2.57
N TYR A 143 21.40 9.08 -2.77
CA TYR A 143 22.41 9.19 -1.72
C TYR A 143 22.67 10.69 -1.48
N LYS A 144 22.44 11.14 -0.24
CA LYS A 144 22.94 12.43 0.27
C LYS A 144 23.97 12.15 1.34
#